data_AF-A0A936F197-F1
#
_entry.id   AF-A0A936F197-F1
#
_cell.length_a   1.000
_cell.length_b   1.000
_cell.length_c   1.000
_cell.angle_alpha   90.00
_cell.angle_beta   90.00
_cell.angle_gamma   90.00
#
_symmetry.space_group_name_H-M   'P 1'
#
loop_
_entity.id
_entity.type
_entity.pdbx_description
1 polymer ?
#
loop_
_entity_poly.entity_id
_entity_poly.type
_entity_poly.pdbx_seq_one_letter_code
_entity_poly.pdbx_strand_id
1 'polypeptide(L)'
;MDLGNVSNWTGRGTPLEDPVLIRQAMLDLLAQETEFPIKVEGTHTLPYSSRVHHVDLKKGHVHLKLIRPLPHELAAGAAFDMVFLLGDQRYWAPTTYHGRENYLLYRFTIPSKMAPADRRQHKRYPFRPREKAYVIAQDGVIPGHGISGPLVNLSEGGLAFRVDRVMRLDDHLRITPGVGFFERGKSFPLLKVRDLPNLPLFEARGVLANTQERDGGIILGLQFFDLREAELRELRLVLDIRERMLRAPAGTSTDAPRTAGPKSLALAKEPAARTAPAGSQTPDALRLLGRRSTRLVLAMEPGPDRDLLCQILSAAGYGRLEGTGSLDQALEALRLDRHSNCPVLLLESTGGDAAPLDRIRDLQRELGSTREWSVGLMTRDGVPPGTDDPLIRPMPWPTAGDVSWLALLDELAGLD
;
A
#
# COMPACT_ATOMS: atom_id res chain seq x y z
N MET A 1 -18.20 13.22 41.14
CA MET A 1 -16.77 13.57 41.04
C MET A 1 -16.45 13.65 39.56
N ASP A 2 -16.21 14.85 39.07
CA ASP A 2 -15.86 15.11 37.67
C ASP A 2 -14.54 14.42 37.33
N LEU A 3 -14.60 13.45 36.41
CA LEU A 3 -13.42 12.93 35.75
C LEU A 3 -12.96 14.02 34.78
N GLY A 4 -11.91 14.73 35.18
CA GLY A 4 -11.30 15.83 34.43
C GLY A 4 -11.13 15.50 32.95
N ASN A 5 -11.32 16.54 32.13
CA ASN A 5 -11.15 16.56 30.68
C ASN A 5 -10.03 15.62 30.19
N VAL A 6 -10.43 14.46 29.68
CA VAL A 6 -9.53 13.45 29.13
C VAL A 6 -9.11 13.91 27.73
N SER A 7 -7.96 14.58 27.65
CA SER A 7 -7.36 15.14 26.42
C SER A 7 -7.14 14.10 25.30
N ASN A 8 -7.16 12.80 25.63
CA ASN A 8 -6.94 11.70 24.70
C ASN A 8 -8.19 11.19 23.96
N TRP A 9 -9.37 11.75 24.20
CA TRP A 9 -10.63 11.28 23.61
C TRP A 9 -10.80 11.63 22.12
N THR A 10 -10.07 12.63 21.61
CA THR A 10 -10.23 13.13 20.24
C THR A 10 -9.93 12.03 19.20
N GLY A 11 -10.95 11.72 18.38
CA GLY A 11 -10.84 10.78 17.26
C GLY A 11 -10.89 9.28 17.59
N ARG A 12 -11.54 8.86 18.69
CA ARG A 12 -11.64 7.44 19.10
C ARG A 12 -13.04 6.81 18.96
N GLY A 13 -13.93 7.44 18.19
CA GLY A 13 -15.33 6.99 18.04
C GLY A 13 -16.19 7.32 19.27
N THR A 14 -17.46 6.87 19.25
CA THR A 14 -18.40 7.09 20.35
C THR A 14 -18.02 6.23 21.57
N PRO A 15 -17.95 6.81 22.78
CA PRO A 15 -17.75 6.04 24.01
C PRO A 15 -18.84 5.00 24.20
N LEU A 16 -18.45 3.80 24.60
CA LEU A 16 -19.38 2.90 25.26
C LEU A 16 -19.32 3.16 26.76
N GLU A 17 -20.48 3.50 27.33
CA GLU A 17 -20.65 3.82 28.75
C GLU A 17 -21.59 2.82 29.46
N ASP A 18 -22.01 1.74 28.78
CA ASP A 18 -22.86 0.71 29.38
C ASP A 18 -22.09 -0.05 30.49
N PRO A 19 -22.45 0.14 31.77
CA PRO A 19 -21.73 -0.45 32.89
C PRO A 19 -21.88 -1.98 32.94
N VAL A 20 -22.95 -2.55 32.36
CA VAL A 20 -23.13 -4.00 32.30
C VAL A 20 -22.11 -4.60 31.34
N LEU A 21 -21.99 -4.02 30.14
CA LEU A 21 -21.04 -4.49 29.14
C LEU A 21 -19.58 -4.32 29.61
N ILE A 22 -19.25 -3.21 30.26
CA ILE A 22 -17.88 -2.97 30.75
C ILE A 22 -17.52 -3.94 31.88
N ARG A 23 -18.45 -4.22 32.80
CA ARG A 23 -18.24 -5.24 33.84
C ARG A 23 -18.06 -6.63 33.22
N GLN A 24 -18.89 -6.98 32.23
CA GLN A 24 -18.77 -8.24 31.51
C GLN A 24 -17.41 -8.35 30.82
N ALA A 25 -16.93 -7.29 30.16
CA ALA A 25 -15.61 -7.26 29.56
C ALA A 25 -14.48 -7.56 30.55
N MET A 26 -14.54 -7.02 31.78
CA MET A 26 -13.54 -7.32 32.81
C MET A 26 -13.60 -8.79 33.27
N LEU A 27 -14.80 -9.37 33.33
CA LEU A 27 -14.98 -10.79 33.65
C LEU A 27 -14.48 -11.69 32.51
N ASP A 28 -14.70 -11.31 31.26
CA ASP A 28 -14.20 -12.04 30.09
C ASP A 28 -12.67 -12.03 30.05
N LEU A 29 -12.04 -10.88 30.34
CA LEU A 29 -10.57 -10.77 30.45
C LEU A 29 -10.01 -11.63 31.59
N LEU A 30 -10.74 -11.75 32.71
CA LEU A 30 -10.38 -12.65 33.80
C LEU A 30 -10.47 -14.12 33.35
N ALA A 31 -11.55 -14.52 32.69
CA ALA A 31 -11.78 -15.88 32.26
C ALA A 31 -10.80 -16.35 31.17
N GLN A 32 -10.41 -15.44 30.26
CA GLN A 32 -9.48 -15.75 29.16
C GLN A 32 -8.01 -15.70 29.58
N GLU A 33 -7.70 -15.16 30.76
CA GLU A 33 -6.33 -14.92 31.23
C GLU A 33 -5.47 -14.10 30.23
N THR A 34 -6.11 -13.26 29.41
CA THR A 34 -5.45 -12.51 28.34
C THR A 34 -4.53 -11.43 28.90
N GLU A 35 -3.30 -11.37 28.40
CA GLU A 35 -2.39 -10.27 28.70
C GLU A 35 -2.71 -9.05 27.85
N PHE A 36 -2.65 -7.87 28.47
CA PHE A 36 -2.84 -6.60 27.78
C PHE A 36 -1.98 -5.49 28.39
N PRO A 37 -1.56 -4.51 27.57
CA PRO A 37 -0.78 -3.37 28.03
C PRO A 37 -1.63 -2.36 28.82
N ILE A 38 -1.03 -1.83 29.88
CA ILE A 38 -1.48 -0.62 30.58
C ILE A 38 -0.36 0.43 30.57
N LYS A 39 -0.70 1.72 30.57
CA LYS A 39 0.28 2.81 30.54
C LYS A 39 -0.18 3.98 31.41
N VAL A 40 0.74 4.60 32.15
CA VAL A 40 0.46 5.85 32.87
C VAL A 40 0.16 6.97 31.87
N GLU A 41 -0.95 7.68 32.05
CA GLU A 41 -1.35 8.78 31.19
C GLU A 41 -0.28 9.89 31.16
N GLY A 42 -0.05 10.51 30.00
CA GLY A 42 0.88 11.65 29.86
C GLY A 42 2.38 11.31 29.93
N THR A 43 2.74 10.06 30.16
CA THR A 43 4.15 9.64 30.23
C THR A 43 4.65 9.00 28.93
N HIS A 44 5.95 9.02 28.68
CA HIS A 44 6.60 8.31 27.57
C HIS A 44 7.12 6.91 27.97
N THR A 45 6.69 6.38 29.12
CA THR A 45 7.15 5.06 29.58
C THR A 45 6.60 3.95 28.69
N LEU A 46 7.39 2.88 28.51
CA LEU A 46 6.91 1.65 27.88
C LEU A 46 5.67 1.12 28.63
N PRO A 47 4.67 0.58 27.93
CA PRO A 47 3.53 -0.04 28.59
C PRO A 47 3.94 -1.21 29.51
N TYR A 48 3.17 -1.40 30.57
CA TYR A 48 3.28 -2.55 31.46
C TYR A 48 2.33 -3.63 30.97
N SER A 49 2.85 -4.83 30.69
CA SER A 49 1.99 -5.99 30.46
C SER A 49 1.30 -6.38 31.77
N SER A 50 -0.02 -6.59 31.68
CA SER A 50 -0.88 -6.87 32.81
C SER A 50 -1.92 -7.93 32.46
N ARG A 51 -2.45 -8.60 33.47
CA ARG A 51 -3.53 -9.57 33.35
C ARG A 51 -4.54 -9.35 34.47
N VAL A 52 -5.82 -9.52 34.20
CA VAL A 52 -6.84 -9.50 35.26
C VAL A 52 -6.66 -10.73 36.14
N HIS A 53 -6.47 -10.50 37.43
CA HIS A 53 -6.36 -11.56 38.44
C HIS A 53 -7.66 -11.73 39.23
N HIS A 54 -8.36 -10.64 39.51
CA HIS A 54 -9.62 -10.66 40.24
C HIS A 54 -10.46 -9.42 39.92
N VAL A 55 -11.78 -9.56 39.87
CA VAL A 55 -12.73 -8.47 39.66
C VAL A 55 -13.69 -8.39 40.86
N ASP A 56 -13.66 -7.26 41.58
CA ASP A 56 -14.59 -6.97 42.68
C ASP A 56 -15.67 -5.99 42.17
N LEU A 57 -16.79 -6.56 41.74
CA LEU A 57 -17.92 -5.80 41.20
C LEU A 57 -18.65 -4.96 42.25
N LYS A 58 -18.52 -5.30 43.55
CA LYS A 58 -19.18 -4.57 44.63
C LYS A 58 -18.42 -3.29 44.96
N LYS A 59 -17.09 -3.37 44.99
CA LYS A 59 -16.22 -2.20 45.24
C LYS A 59 -15.85 -1.43 43.97
N GLY A 60 -16.15 -1.98 42.79
CA GLY A 60 -15.79 -1.36 41.52
C GLY A 60 -14.28 -1.43 41.25
N HIS A 61 -13.63 -2.50 41.70
CA HIS A 61 -12.17 -2.67 41.58
C HIS A 61 -11.80 -3.84 40.70
N VAL A 62 -10.68 -3.69 40.01
CA VAL A 62 -10.01 -4.76 39.27
C VAL A 62 -8.59 -4.91 39.79
N HIS A 63 -8.17 -6.14 40.05
CA HIS A 63 -6.83 -6.46 40.49
C HIS A 63 -6.04 -6.95 39.29
N LEU A 64 -4.97 -6.23 38.96
CA LEU A 64 -4.11 -6.53 37.83
C LEU A 64 -2.80 -7.11 38.34
N LYS A 65 -2.43 -8.28 37.80
CA LYS A 65 -1.09 -8.85 37.98
C LYS A 65 -0.20 -8.36 36.84
N LEU A 66 0.90 -7.70 37.17
CA LEU A 66 1.84 -7.14 36.20
C LEU A 66 3.07 -8.03 36.05
N ILE A 67 3.77 -7.91 34.92
CA ILE A 67 5.05 -8.62 34.70
C ILE A 67 6.22 -7.86 35.34
N ARG A 68 6.12 -6.54 35.44
CA ARG A 68 7.14 -5.65 36.01
C ARG A 68 6.55 -4.76 37.09
N PRO A 69 7.31 -4.42 38.15
CA PRO A 69 6.80 -3.56 39.20
C PRO A 69 6.57 -2.14 38.67
N LEU A 70 5.51 -1.50 39.16
CA LEU A 70 5.30 -0.07 38.97
C LEU A 70 6.30 0.74 39.80
N PRO A 71 6.66 1.97 39.36
CA PRO A 71 7.49 2.87 40.15
C PRO A 71 6.92 3.08 41.56
N HIS A 72 7.81 3.13 42.56
CA HIS A 72 7.42 3.27 43.96
C HIS A 72 6.84 4.66 44.29
N GLU A 73 7.16 5.66 43.47
CA GLU A 73 6.70 7.06 43.57
C GLU A 73 5.27 7.27 43.02
N LEU A 74 4.65 6.24 42.45
CA LEU A 74 3.33 6.36 41.84
C LEU A 74 2.25 6.60 42.90
N ALA A 75 1.66 7.80 42.90
CA ALA A 75 0.60 8.17 43.83
C ALA A 75 -0.71 7.42 43.53
N ALA A 76 -1.43 7.01 44.58
CA ALA A 76 -2.82 6.59 44.45
C ALA A 76 -3.64 7.72 43.81
N GLY A 77 -4.48 7.38 42.84
CA GLY A 77 -5.17 8.34 41.97
C GLY A 77 -4.51 8.53 40.60
N ALA A 78 -3.31 7.97 40.36
CA ALA A 78 -2.68 8.04 39.04
C ALA A 78 -3.55 7.39 37.95
N ALA A 79 -3.75 8.10 36.83
CA ALA A 79 -4.53 7.64 35.70
C ALA A 79 -3.70 6.72 34.79
N PHE A 80 -4.34 5.65 34.33
CA PHE A 80 -3.78 4.67 33.42
C PHE A 80 -4.72 4.42 32.25
N ASP A 81 -4.12 4.19 31.10
CA ASP A 81 -4.78 3.71 29.90
C ASP A 81 -4.63 2.20 29.82
N MET A 82 -5.75 1.48 29.75
CA MET A 82 -5.79 0.05 29.43
C MET A 82 -6.09 -0.11 27.95
N VAL A 83 -5.36 -1.00 27.25
CA VAL A 83 -5.69 -1.35 25.86
C VAL A 83 -5.78 -2.87 25.71
N PHE A 84 -6.98 -3.40 25.58
CA PHE A 84 -7.25 -4.85 25.56
C PHE A 84 -8.10 -5.26 24.35
N LEU A 85 -8.18 -6.56 24.10
CA LEU A 85 -9.00 -7.16 23.05
C LEU A 85 -10.26 -7.75 23.65
N LEU A 86 -11.41 -7.54 23.01
CA LEU A 86 -12.65 -8.28 23.25
C LEU A 86 -13.11 -8.84 21.90
N GLY A 87 -13.05 -10.17 21.75
CA GLY A 87 -13.15 -10.79 20.43
C GLY A 87 -12.06 -10.25 19.49
N ASP A 88 -12.47 -9.75 18.32
CA ASP A 88 -11.57 -9.18 17.31
C ASP A 88 -11.34 -7.66 17.45
N GLN A 89 -12.01 -6.98 18.39
CA GLN A 89 -11.95 -5.52 18.54
C GLN A 89 -11.04 -5.10 19.69
N ARG A 90 -10.14 -4.14 19.41
CA ARG A 90 -9.33 -3.50 20.47
C ARG A 90 -10.11 -2.36 21.11
N TYR A 91 -10.13 -2.35 22.43
CA TYR A 91 -10.70 -1.31 23.25
C TYR A 91 -9.62 -0.60 24.06
N TRP A 92 -9.84 0.69 24.25
CA TRP A 92 -9.10 1.55 25.15
C TRP A 92 -10.06 1.92 26.29
N ALA A 93 -9.59 1.83 27.53
CA ALA A 93 -10.38 2.20 28.70
C ALA A 93 -9.51 2.88 29.75
N PRO A 94 -9.92 4.02 30.30
CA PRO A 94 -9.20 4.67 31.39
C PRO A 94 -9.47 3.95 32.70
N THR A 95 -8.44 3.83 33.54
CA THR A 95 -8.51 3.28 34.89
C THR A 95 -7.64 4.11 35.83
N THR A 96 -7.83 3.93 37.13
CA THR A 96 -7.15 4.69 38.17
C THR A 96 -6.46 3.73 39.14
N TYR A 97 -5.19 3.99 39.41
CA TYR A 97 -4.40 3.24 40.37
C TYR A 97 -4.80 3.55 41.81
N HIS A 98 -5.00 2.51 42.64
CA HIS A 98 -5.36 2.67 44.05
C HIS A 98 -4.30 2.22 45.04
N GLY A 99 -3.38 1.35 44.64
CA GLY A 99 -2.39 0.81 45.55
C GLY A 99 -1.86 -0.56 45.13
N ARG A 100 -0.83 -1.00 45.85
CA ARG A 100 -0.24 -2.33 45.72
C ARG A 100 -0.82 -3.25 46.80
N GLU A 101 -1.31 -4.41 46.38
CA GLU A 101 -1.85 -5.43 47.29
C GLU A 101 -0.81 -6.50 47.61
N ASN A 102 -0.02 -6.92 46.62
CA ASN A 102 1.03 -7.93 46.78
C ASN A 102 2.18 -7.71 45.78
N TYR A 103 3.17 -8.61 45.74
CA TYR A 103 4.20 -8.63 44.72
C TYR A 103 3.59 -8.72 43.33
N LEU A 104 3.77 -7.64 42.55
CA LEU A 104 3.22 -7.45 41.20
C LEU A 104 1.69 -7.45 41.08
N LEU A 105 0.97 -7.46 42.21
CA LEU A 105 -0.50 -7.38 42.23
C LEU A 105 -0.93 -6.00 42.70
N TYR A 106 -1.66 -5.31 41.83
CA TYR A 106 -2.04 -3.92 42.03
C TYR A 106 -3.55 -3.74 41.86
N ARG A 107 -4.12 -2.82 42.63
CA ARG A 107 -5.54 -2.51 42.63
C ARG A 107 -5.82 -1.29 41.77
N PHE A 108 -6.82 -1.42 40.89
CA PHE A 108 -7.27 -0.40 39.96
C PHE A 108 -8.80 -0.25 40.01
N THR A 109 -9.35 0.86 39.51
CA THR A 109 -10.79 1.01 39.27
C THR A 109 -11.25 0.19 38.07
N ILE A 110 -12.44 -0.38 38.13
CA ILE A 110 -13.12 -0.84 36.91
C ILE A 110 -13.40 0.42 36.07
N PRO A 111 -13.02 0.43 34.78
CA PRO A 111 -13.30 1.56 33.90
C PRO A 111 -14.79 1.90 33.86
N SER A 112 -15.12 3.19 33.81
CA SER A 112 -16.51 3.66 33.65
C SER A 112 -16.92 3.83 32.19
N LYS A 113 -15.95 3.84 31.28
CA LYS A 113 -16.15 3.97 29.83
C LYS A 113 -15.08 3.18 29.09
N MET A 114 -15.39 2.72 27.89
CA MET A 114 -14.40 2.21 26.95
C MET A 114 -14.68 2.74 25.54
N ALA A 115 -13.64 2.93 24.74
CA ALA A 115 -13.75 3.32 23.34
C ALA A 115 -13.01 2.32 22.48
N PRO A 116 -13.42 2.11 21.22
CA PRO A 116 -12.58 1.43 20.24
C PRO A 116 -11.18 2.07 20.23
N ALA A 117 -10.16 1.30 20.59
CA ALA A 117 -8.78 1.73 20.49
C ALA A 117 -8.32 1.80 19.03
N ASP A 118 -8.96 1.01 18.17
CA ASP A 118 -8.63 0.97 16.77
C ASP A 118 -9.34 2.13 16.04
N ARG A 119 -8.57 3.17 15.70
CA ARG A 119 -9.00 4.22 14.76
C ARG A 119 -9.11 3.72 13.32
N ARG A 120 -8.81 2.43 13.09
CA ARG A 120 -8.66 1.85 11.76
C ARG A 120 -9.99 1.30 11.30
N GLN A 121 -10.39 1.71 10.10
CA GLN A 121 -11.59 1.21 9.45
C GLN A 121 -11.43 -0.23 8.92
N HIS A 122 -10.18 -0.69 8.71
CA HIS A 122 -9.89 -1.99 8.11
C HIS A 122 -8.85 -2.79 8.91
N LYS A 123 -9.08 -4.10 9.06
CA LYS A 123 -8.18 -5.07 9.69
C LYS A 123 -6.87 -5.18 8.90
N ARG A 124 -5.73 -5.23 9.61
CA ARG A 124 -4.39 -5.37 9.01
C ARG A 124 -3.88 -6.79 9.19
N TYR A 125 -3.51 -7.41 8.09
CA TYR A 125 -2.99 -8.76 8.03
C TYR A 125 -1.45 -8.70 7.96
N PRO A 126 -0.74 -9.27 8.95
CA PRO A 126 0.72 -9.23 8.98
C PRO A 126 1.33 -10.14 7.90
N PHE A 127 2.52 -9.75 7.43
CA PHE A 127 3.37 -10.53 6.54
C PHE A 127 4.71 -10.81 7.21
N ARG A 128 5.18 -12.05 7.15
CA ARG A 128 6.49 -12.44 7.67
C ARG A 128 7.55 -12.23 6.58
N PRO A 129 8.80 -11.87 6.93
CA PRO A 129 9.87 -11.64 5.95
C PRO A 129 10.12 -12.82 4.99
N ARG A 130 9.90 -14.06 5.45
CA ARG A 130 10.06 -15.28 4.65
C ARG A 130 9.08 -15.43 3.49
N GLU A 131 8.00 -14.63 3.49
CA GLU A 131 6.92 -14.72 2.52
C GLU A 131 7.19 -13.92 1.24
N LYS A 132 8.34 -13.24 1.17
CA LYS A 132 8.88 -12.57 -0.02
C LYS A 132 8.01 -11.47 -0.65
N ALA A 133 6.82 -11.20 -0.11
CA ALA A 133 6.00 -10.07 -0.55
C ALA A 133 6.77 -8.75 -0.44
N TYR A 134 6.86 -8.02 -1.55
CA TYR A 134 7.79 -6.92 -1.72
C TYR A 134 7.10 -5.69 -2.27
N VAL A 135 7.39 -4.52 -1.69
CA VAL A 135 6.78 -3.25 -2.04
C VAL A 135 7.78 -2.39 -2.79
N ILE A 136 7.30 -1.74 -3.86
CA ILE A 136 8.02 -0.71 -4.62
C ILE A 136 7.10 0.51 -4.69
N ALA A 137 7.57 1.66 -4.22
CA ALA A 137 6.85 2.91 -4.22
C ALA A 137 7.68 4.01 -4.88
N GLN A 138 7.07 4.88 -5.68
CA GLN A 138 7.75 6.01 -6.32
C GLN A 138 6.92 7.29 -6.17
N ASP A 139 7.58 8.39 -5.81
CA ASP A 139 6.96 9.66 -5.41
C ASP A 139 6.73 10.69 -6.54
N GLY A 140 7.09 10.38 -7.78
CA GLY A 140 6.90 11.27 -8.93
C GLY A 140 7.70 10.87 -10.18
N VAL A 141 7.60 11.67 -11.26
CA VAL A 141 8.48 11.58 -12.44
C VAL A 141 9.84 12.20 -12.11
N ILE A 142 10.89 11.88 -12.87
CA ILE A 142 12.26 12.39 -12.67
C ILE A 142 12.24 13.94 -12.65
N PRO A 143 12.79 14.61 -11.62
CA PRO A 143 13.48 14.05 -10.46
C PRO A 143 12.52 13.51 -9.38
N GLY A 144 12.74 12.27 -8.98
CA GLY A 144 11.95 11.61 -7.93
C GLY A 144 12.76 10.53 -7.22
N HIS A 145 12.10 9.76 -6.36
CA HIS A 145 12.70 8.71 -5.56
C HIS A 145 11.91 7.40 -5.65
N GLY A 146 12.63 6.33 -5.92
CA GLY A 146 12.15 4.96 -5.82
C GLY A 146 12.49 4.38 -4.46
N ILE A 147 11.49 3.88 -3.74
CA ILE A 147 11.63 3.27 -2.42
C ILE A 147 11.17 1.83 -2.52
N SER A 148 11.90 0.92 -1.88
CA SER A 148 11.54 -0.48 -1.92
C SER A 148 11.93 -1.25 -0.66
N GLY A 149 11.19 -2.32 -0.40
CA GLY A 149 11.48 -3.26 0.68
C GLY A 149 10.31 -4.18 1.03
N PRO A 150 10.48 -5.06 2.02
CA PRO A 150 9.53 -6.13 2.32
C PRO A 150 8.24 -5.60 2.95
N LEU A 151 7.12 -6.20 2.56
CA LEU A 151 5.81 -5.94 3.13
C LEU A 151 5.75 -6.39 4.59
N VAL A 152 5.23 -5.53 5.47
CA VAL A 152 5.05 -5.78 6.91
C VAL A 152 3.60 -6.13 7.23
N ASN A 153 2.64 -5.37 6.68
CA ASN A 153 1.22 -5.67 6.78
C ASN A 153 0.42 -5.04 5.64
N LEU A 154 -0.78 -5.58 5.41
CA LEU A 154 -1.71 -5.16 4.36
C LEU A 154 -3.14 -5.11 4.92
N SER A 155 -3.95 -4.17 4.43
CA SER A 155 -5.38 -4.01 4.73
C SER A 155 -6.09 -3.44 3.51
N GLU A 156 -7.42 -3.42 3.52
CA GLU A 156 -8.19 -2.76 2.45
C GLU A 156 -7.86 -1.27 2.30
N GLY A 157 -7.51 -0.60 3.40
CA GLY A 157 -7.22 0.85 3.40
C GLY A 157 -5.76 1.22 3.17
N GLY A 158 -4.84 0.26 3.10
CA GLY A 158 -3.42 0.57 2.96
C GLY A 158 -2.47 -0.55 3.36
N LEU A 159 -1.18 -0.26 3.31
CA LEU A 159 -0.11 -1.19 3.64
C LEU A 159 0.97 -0.54 4.50
N ALA A 160 1.83 -1.36 5.09
CA ALA A 160 3.09 -0.92 5.64
C ALA A 160 4.22 -1.81 5.17
N PHE A 161 5.39 -1.22 4.92
CA PHE A 161 6.57 -1.94 4.48
C PHE A 161 7.83 -1.35 5.10
N ARG A 162 8.87 -2.18 5.25
CA ARG A 162 10.19 -1.73 5.70
C ARG A 162 10.97 -1.21 4.50
N VAL A 163 11.68 -0.11 4.66
CA VAL A 163 12.54 0.47 3.63
C VAL A 163 13.91 -0.18 3.68
N ASP A 164 14.27 -0.90 2.62
CA ASP A 164 15.60 -1.50 2.46
C ASP A 164 16.47 -0.66 1.50
N ARG A 165 15.83 0.02 0.55
CA ARG A 165 16.50 0.80 -0.49
C ARG A 165 15.70 2.04 -0.86
N VAL A 166 16.40 3.17 -0.94
CA VAL A 166 15.94 4.42 -1.56
C VAL A 166 16.90 4.73 -2.70
N MET A 167 16.36 5.05 -3.86
CA MET A 167 17.09 5.39 -5.07
C MET A 167 16.62 6.75 -5.55
N ARG A 168 17.54 7.64 -5.87
CA ARG A 168 17.22 8.81 -6.68
C ARG A 168 16.99 8.36 -8.13
N LEU A 169 15.93 8.84 -8.77
CA LEU A 169 15.52 8.35 -10.08
C LEU A 169 16.24 9.03 -11.24
N ASP A 170 16.80 10.21 -11.00
CA ASP A 170 17.59 11.00 -11.96
C ASP A 170 18.93 10.33 -12.29
N ASP A 171 19.66 9.85 -11.28
CA ASP A 171 21.02 9.32 -11.46
C ASP A 171 21.22 7.92 -10.89
N HIS A 172 20.14 7.29 -10.42
CA HIS A 172 20.15 5.97 -9.82
C HIS A 172 21.12 5.85 -8.64
N LEU A 173 21.41 6.96 -7.93
CA LEU A 173 22.19 6.88 -6.70
C LEU A 173 21.35 6.35 -5.56
N ARG A 174 21.93 5.39 -4.83
CA ARG A 174 21.35 4.89 -3.59
C ARG A 174 21.49 5.94 -2.50
N ILE A 175 20.36 6.30 -1.89
CA ILE A 175 20.31 7.25 -0.77
C ILE A 175 20.19 6.47 0.53
N THR A 176 20.90 6.91 1.57
CA THR A 176 20.72 6.39 2.93
C THR A 176 19.36 6.86 3.46
N PRO A 177 18.42 5.96 3.77
CA PRO A 177 17.09 6.35 4.22
C PRO A 177 17.16 6.97 5.62
N GLY A 178 16.60 8.17 5.78
CA GLY A 178 16.41 8.84 7.07
C GLY A 178 14.95 9.18 7.31
N VAL A 179 14.51 9.25 8.57
CA VAL A 179 13.09 9.51 8.91
C VAL A 179 12.63 10.86 8.35
N GLY A 180 13.49 11.88 8.35
CA GLY A 180 13.20 13.21 7.81
C GLY A 180 13.01 13.26 6.29
N PHE A 181 13.33 12.19 5.56
CA PHE A 181 13.12 12.10 4.12
C PHE A 181 11.65 11.82 3.74
N PHE A 182 10.85 11.32 4.69
CA PHE A 182 9.50 10.85 4.46
C PHE A 182 8.47 11.76 5.13
N GLU A 183 7.99 12.76 4.39
CA GLU A 183 6.98 13.70 4.88
C GLU A 183 5.57 13.14 4.77
N ARG A 184 4.81 13.19 5.88
CA ARG A 184 3.41 12.74 5.91
C ARG A 184 2.60 13.51 4.85
N GLY A 185 1.76 12.80 4.12
CA GLY A 185 0.98 13.37 3.01
C GLY A 185 1.68 13.27 1.65
N LYS A 186 2.95 12.85 1.61
CA LYS A 186 3.67 12.61 0.35
C LYS A 186 2.97 11.55 -0.49
N SER A 187 2.72 11.88 -1.75
CA SER A 187 2.04 11.02 -2.71
C SER A 187 3.02 10.01 -3.33
N PHE A 188 2.53 8.79 -3.53
CA PHE A 188 3.18 7.72 -4.26
C PHE A 188 2.25 7.28 -5.39
N PRO A 189 2.30 7.95 -6.55
CA PRO A 189 1.45 7.62 -7.70
C PRO A 189 1.71 6.21 -8.25
N LEU A 190 2.90 5.65 -8.00
CA LEU A 190 3.24 4.28 -8.36
C LEU A 190 3.53 3.49 -7.08
N LEU A 191 2.58 2.64 -6.68
CA LEU A 191 2.76 1.68 -5.60
C LEU A 191 2.51 0.27 -6.14
N LYS A 192 3.53 -0.59 -6.07
CA LYS A 192 3.46 -1.98 -6.51
C LYS A 192 3.74 -2.91 -5.34
N VAL A 193 2.92 -3.94 -5.19
CA VAL A 193 3.13 -5.04 -4.24
C VAL A 193 3.26 -6.31 -5.04
N ARG A 194 4.41 -6.97 -4.91
CA ARG A 194 4.73 -8.21 -5.61
C ARG A 194 4.57 -9.41 -4.70
N ASP A 195 4.35 -10.55 -5.32
CA ASP A 195 4.38 -11.87 -4.68
C ASP A 195 3.34 -12.01 -3.55
N LEU A 196 2.14 -11.44 -3.75
CA LEU A 196 1.00 -11.71 -2.88
C LEU A 196 0.36 -13.08 -3.21
N PRO A 197 -0.26 -13.76 -2.23
CA PRO A 197 -0.96 -15.02 -2.46
C PRO A 197 -2.03 -14.87 -3.55
N ASN A 198 -1.92 -15.65 -4.63
CA ASN A 198 -2.81 -15.62 -5.80
C ASN A 198 -2.92 -14.27 -6.51
N LEU A 199 -2.02 -13.33 -6.21
CA LEU A 199 -1.96 -12.02 -6.86
C LEU A 199 -0.48 -11.64 -7.06
N PRO A 200 0.14 -12.02 -8.19
CA PRO A 200 1.58 -11.86 -8.38
C PRO A 200 2.02 -10.40 -8.38
N LEU A 201 1.12 -9.49 -8.76
CA LEU A 201 1.33 -8.05 -8.77
C LEU A 201 0.01 -7.36 -8.42
N PHE A 202 0.05 -6.49 -7.42
CA PHE A 202 -1.00 -5.55 -7.08
C PHE A 202 -0.46 -4.13 -7.29
N GLU A 203 -1.21 -3.30 -8.00
CA GLU A 203 -0.83 -1.90 -8.26
C GLU A 203 -1.87 -0.96 -7.66
N ALA A 204 -1.40 0.12 -7.05
CA ALA A 204 -2.25 1.12 -6.42
C ALA A 204 -1.55 2.48 -6.43
N ARG A 205 -2.28 3.51 -5.98
CA ARG A 205 -1.71 4.78 -5.53
C ARG A 205 -1.70 4.79 -4.01
N GLY A 206 -0.71 5.46 -3.43
CA GLY A 206 -0.56 5.56 -1.99
C GLY A 206 -0.26 6.98 -1.53
N VAL A 207 -0.64 7.31 -0.30
CA VAL A 207 -0.21 8.52 0.39
C VAL A 207 0.46 8.14 1.69
N LEU A 208 1.58 8.78 2.03
CA LEU A 208 2.28 8.52 3.28
C LEU A 208 1.42 8.92 4.48
N ALA A 209 0.96 7.92 5.24
CA ALA A 209 0.17 8.14 6.44
C ALA A 209 1.05 8.23 7.70
N ASN A 210 2.10 7.41 7.79
CA ASN A 210 3.08 7.50 8.87
C ASN A 210 4.47 7.00 8.46
N THR A 211 5.47 7.40 9.25
CA THR A 211 6.82 6.86 9.22
C THR A 211 7.24 6.55 10.65
N GLN A 212 7.92 5.42 10.86
CA GLN A 212 8.41 5.01 12.17
C GLN A 212 9.77 4.33 12.01
N GLU A 213 10.68 4.56 12.96
CA GLU A 213 11.92 3.80 13.07
C GLU A 213 11.69 2.61 14.02
N ARG A 214 12.09 1.41 13.58
CA ARG A 214 11.91 0.18 14.35
C ARG A 214 13.03 -0.81 14.00
N ASP A 215 13.66 -1.37 15.02
CA ASP A 215 14.71 -2.39 14.89
C ASP A 215 15.86 -1.97 13.93
N GLY A 216 16.22 -0.69 13.95
CA GLY A 216 17.28 -0.12 13.09
C GLY A 216 16.88 0.08 11.62
N GLY A 217 15.59 -0.08 11.28
CA GLY A 217 15.05 0.17 9.95
C GLY A 217 13.88 1.15 9.97
N ILE A 218 13.60 1.77 8.82
CA ILE A 218 12.46 2.66 8.65
C ILE A 218 11.27 1.86 8.12
N ILE A 219 10.11 2.02 8.73
CA ILE A 219 8.84 1.46 8.26
C ILE A 219 7.94 2.61 7.81
N LEU A 220 7.43 2.51 6.59
CA LEU A 220 6.46 3.44 6.02
C LEU A 220 5.08 2.80 6.04
N GLY A 221 4.09 3.57 6.51
CA GLY A 221 2.68 3.24 6.39
C GLY A 221 2.05 4.07 5.28
N LEU A 222 1.58 3.42 4.22
CA LEU A 222 0.89 4.06 3.10
C LEU A 222 -0.61 3.77 3.18
N GLN A 223 -1.42 4.81 3.03
CA GLN A 223 -2.85 4.69 2.82
C GLN A 223 -3.11 4.59 1.31
N PHE A 224 -3.95 3.64 0.88
CA PHE A 224 -4.33 3.55 -0.52
C PHE A 224 -5.23 4.73 -0.91
N PHE A 225 -5.07 5.19 -2.14
CA PHE A 225 -5.85 6.28 -2.70
C PHE A 225 -6.46 5.83 -4.03
N ASP A 226 -7.73 6.11 -4.24
CA ASP A 226 -8.43 5.89 -5.52
C ASP A 226 -8.40 4.43 -6.03
N LEU A 227 -8.60 3.47 -5.11
CA LEU A 227 -8.73 2.06 -5.49
C LEU A 227 -10.06 1.81 -6.20
N ARG A 228 -10.00 1.20 -7.38
CA ARG A 228 -11.16 0.78 -8.15
C ARG A 228 -11.77 -0.48 -7.55
N GLU A 229 -13.06 -0.72 -7.79
CA GLU A 229 -13.76 -1.90 -7.25
C GLU A 229 -13.14 -3.24 -7.71
N ALA A 230 -12.53 -3.28 -8.91
CA ALA A 230 -11.79 -4.45 -9.37
C ALA A 230 -10.56 -4.75 -8.50
N GLU A 231 -9.75 -3.73 -8.23
CA GLU A 231 -8.54 -3.83 -7.39
C GLU A 231 -8.91 -4.16 -5.94
N LEU A 232 -10.00 -3.57 -5.43
CA LEU A 232 -10.50 -3.87 -4.09
C LEU A 232 -10.97 -5.32 -3.97
N ARG A 233 -11.60 -5.89 -5.01
CA ARG A 233 -11.99 -7.31 -5.04
C ARG A 233 -10.77 -8.23 -5.04
N GLU A 234 -9.75 -7.95 -5.84
CA GLU A 234 -8.50 -8.71 -5.83
C GLU A 234 -7.82 -8.64 -4.46
N LEU A 235 -7.77 -7.45 -3.86
CA LEU A 235 -7.23 -7.24 -2.52
C LEU A 235 -7.99 -8.06 -1.48
N ARG A 236 -9.33 -8.04 -1.50
CA ARG A 236 -10.17 -8.85 -0.60
C ARG A 236 -9.87 -10.34 -0.71
N LEU A 237 -9.71 -10.88 -1.92
CA LEU A 237 -9.33 -12.28 -2.12
C LEU A 237 -8.00 -12.61 -1.43
N VAL A 238 -7.01 -11.73 -1.55
CA VAL A 238 -5.73 -11.86 -0.83
C VAL A 238 -5.97 -11.85 0.67
N LEU A 239 -6.71 -10.88 1.19
CA LEU A 239 -6.97 -10.74 2.63
C LEU A 239 -7.74 -11.93 3.22
N ASP A 240 -8.70 -12.48 2.49
CA ASP A 240 -9.45 -13.69 2.88
C ASP A 240 -8.55 -14.94 2.95
N ILE A 241 -7.60 -15.07 2.02
CA ILE A 241 -6.58 -16.12 2.10
C ILE A 241 -5.73 -15.91 3.36
N ARG A 242 -5.33 -14.67 3.66
CA ARG A 242 -4.55 -14.35 4.88
C ARG A 242 -5.32 -14.64 6.15
N GLU A 243 -6.60 -14.30 6.21
CA GLU A 243 -7.46 -14.61 7.36
C GLU A 243 -7.50 -16.11 7.63
N ARG A 244 -7.70 -16.91 6.59
CA ARG A 244 -7.69 -18.38 6.71
C ARG A 244 -6.33 -18.91 7.16
N MET A 245 -5.22 -18.39 6.63
CA MET A 245 -3.87 -18.78 7.05
C MET A 245 -3.56 -18.43 8.50
N LEU A 246 -4.12 -17.33 9.02
CA LEU A 246 -3.93 -16.92 10.42
C LEU A 246 -4.84 -17.68 11.39
N ARG A 247 -6.02 -18.10 10.96
CA ARG A 247 -6.97 -18.90 11.75
C ARG A 247 -6.63 -20.39 11.78
N ALA A 248 -5.88 -20.89 10.80
CA ALA A 248 -5.39 -22.25 10.84
C ALA A 248 -4.50 -22.42 12.08
N PRO A 249 -4.84 -23.34 13.01
CA PRO A 249 -3.93 -23.67 14.10
C PRO A 249 -2.61 -24.13 13.46
N ALA A 250 -1.49 -23.84 14.12
CA ALA A 250 -0.18 -24.35 13.72
C ALA A 250 -0.20 -25.89 13.78
N GLY A 251 -0.73 -26.51 12.73
CA GLY A 251 -0.81 -27.94 12.55
C GLY A 251 0.57 -28.45 12.22
N THR A 252 1.19 -29.07 13.23
CA THR A 252 2.08 -30.22 13.12
C THR A 252 2.36 -30.68 11.69
N SER A 253 3.60 -30.48 11.26
CA SER A 253 4.22 -31.30 10.22
C SER A 253 4.07 -32.77 10.61
N THR A 254 3.05 -33.44 10.08
CA THR A 254 3.02 -34.89 10.06
C THR A 254 4.02 -35.34 9.01
N ASP A 255 5.17 -35.74 9.51
CA ASP A 255 6.13 -36.60 8.84
C ASP A 255 5.38 -37.88 8.42
N ALA A 256 5.05 -37.98 7.13
CA ALA A 256 4.48 -39.19 6.57
C ALA A 256 5.64 -40.14 6.21
N PRO A 257 5.66 -41.39 6.69
CA PRO A 257 6.74 -42.33 6.39
C PRO A 257 6.75 -42.64 4.89
N ARG A 258 7.86 -42.33 4.21
CA ARG A 258 8.09 -42.74 2.82
C ARG A 258 8.28 -44.25 2.78
N THR A 259 7.26 -44.95 2.30
CA THR A 259 7.34 -46.35 1.90
C THR A 259 8.35 -46.49 0.76
N ALA A 260 9.35 -47.35 0.97
CA ALA A 260 10.36 -47.67 -0.03
C ALA A 260 9.75 -48.46 -1.20
N GLY A 261 10.01 -47.99 -2.42
CA GLY A 261 9.73 -48.68 -3.69
C GLY A 261 10.87 -48.45 -4.68
N PRO A 262 11.10 -49.35 -5.65
CA PRO A 262 12.44 -49.78 -6.04
C PRO A 262 13.15 -48.85 -7.03
N LYS A 263 14.48 -48.86 -6.93
CA LYS A 263 15.45 -48.18 -7.80
C LYS A 263 15.18 -48.48 -9.29
N SER A 264 15.04 -47.44 -10.09
CA SER A 264 15.27 -47.49 -11.54
C SER A 264 16.31 -46.45 -11.94
N LEU A 265 17.13 -46.84 -12.91
CA LEU A 265 18.49 -46.40 -13.18
C LEU A 265 18.59 -44.95 -13.69
N ALA A 266 19.66 -44.30 -13.25
CA ALA A 266 20.07 -42.96 -13.66
C ALA A 266 20.38 -42.90 -15.17
N LEU A 267 19.72 -41.97 -15.86
CA LEU A 267 20.25 -41.37 -17.08
C LEU A 267 20.86 -40.02 -16.70
N ALA A 268 22.17 -39.89 -16.88
CA ALA A 268 22.92 -38.69 -16.59
C ALA A 268 22.41 -37.51 -17.44
N LYS A 269 21.93 -36.45 -16.78
CA LYS A 269 21.82 -35.11 -17.36
C LYS A 269 22.87 -34.22 -16.71
N GLU A 270 23.57 -33.52 -17.58
CA GLU A 270 24.67 -32.57 -17.36
C GLU A 270 24.46 -31.64 -16.15
N PRO A 271 25.57 -31.13 -15.54
CA PRO A 271 25.47 -30.24 -14.40
C PRO A 271 24.69 -28.97 -14.79
N ALA A 272 23.58 -28.75 -14.09
CA ALA A 272 22.78 -27.55 -14.20
C ALA A 272 23.70 -26.32 -14.08
N ALA A 273 23.73 -25.53 -15.15
CA ALA A 273 24.32 -24.20 -15.14
C ALA A 273 23.75 -23.43 -13.94
N ARG A 274 24.64 -22.92 -13.09
CA ARG A 274 24.29 -22.06 -11.96
C ARG A 274 23.49 -20.87 -12.50
N THR A 275 22.19 -20.86 -12.24
CA THR A 275 21.35 -19.69 -12.45
C THR A 275 21.88 -18.56 -11.57
N ALA A 276 22.26 -17.45 -12.19
CA ALA A 276 22.71 -16.26 -11.49
C ALA A 276 21.62 -15.74 -10.53
N PRO A 277 21.99 -15.10 -9.41
CA PRO A 277 21.02 -14.52 -8.48
C PRO A 277 20.20 -13.42 -9.16
N ALA A 278 18.93 -13.31 -8.77
CA ALA A 278 18.01 -12.27 -9.22
C ALA A 278 18.60 -10.87 -9.00
N GLY A 279 19.12 -10.26 -10.06
CA GLY A 279 19.83 -8.98 -9.99
C GLY A 279 20.29 -8.43 -11.34
N SER A 280 20.35 -9.24 -12.40
CA SER A 280 20.55 -8.75 -13.77
C SER A 280 19.19 -8.54 -14.45
N GLN A 281 18.54 -7.41 -14.20
CA GLN A 281 17.45 -6.98 -15.09
C GLN A 281 18.10 -6.57 -16.41
N THR A 282 17.81 -7.28 -17.48
CA THR A 282 18.15 -6.81 -18.83
C THR A 282 17.37 -5.52 -19.10
N PRO A 283 17.95 -4.53 -19.80
CA PRO A 283 17.28 -3.26 -20.12
C PRO A 283 15.90 -3.48 -20.79
N ASP A 284 15.74 -4.57 -21.54
CA ASP A 284 14.48 -4.97 -22.16
C ASP A 284 13.37 -5.29 -21.15
N ALA A 285 13.69 -5.85 -19.97
CA ALA A 285 12.70 -6.17 -18.94
C ALA A 285 12.14 -4.91 -18.27
N LEU A 286 12.97 -3.88 -18.12
CA LEU A 286 12.55 -2.56 -17.62
C LEU A 286 11.74 -1.80 -18.66
N ARG A 287 12.13 -1.86 -19.94
CA ARG A 287 11.34 -1.28 -21.04
C ARG A 287 9.97 -1.93 -21.16
N LEU A 288 9.89 -3.26 -21.13
CA LEU A 288 8.60 -3.97 -21.12
C LEU A 288 7.74 -3.63 -19.89
N LEU A 289 8.38 -3.40 -18.74
CA LEU A 289 7.68 -2.94 -17.54
C LEU A 289 7.19 -1.49 -17.69
N GLY A 290 8.00 -0.62 -18.29
CA GLY A 290 7.68 0.77 -18.62
C GLY A 290 6.50 0.90 -19.57
N ARG A 291 6.50 0.14 -20.66
CA ARG A 291 5.39 0.08 -21.63
C ARG A 291 4.08 -0.35 -20.96
N ARG A 292 4.15 -1.35 -20.07
CA ARG A 292 2.97 -1.82 -19.31
C ARG A 292 2.41 -0.81 -18.32
N SER A 293 3.24 0.10 -17.82
CA SER A 293 2.83 1.18 -16.92
C SER A 293 2.45 2.48 -17.63
N THR A 294 2.82 2.64 -18.90
CA THR A 294 2.52 3.83 -19.69
C THR A 294 1.04 3.85 -20.06
N ARG A 295 0.34 4.94 -19.73
CA ARG A 295 -1.05 5.15 -20.11
C ARG A 295 -1.10 5.83 -21.48
N LEU A 296 -1.77 5.19 -22.43
CA LEU A 296 -2.01 5.69 -23.76
C LEU A 296 -3.48 6.05 -23.91
N VAL A 297 -3.78 7.27 -24.37
CA VAL A 297 -5.13 7.69 -24.74
C VAL A 297 -5.20 7.76 -26.25
N LEU A 298 -6.07 6.97 -26.87
CA LEU A 298 -6.25 6.91 -28.32
C LEU A 298 -7.51 7.67 -28.72
N ALA A 299 -7.34 8.82 -29.35
CA ALA A 299 -8.42 9.63 -29.90
C ALA A 299 -8.69 9.20 -31.36
N MET A 300 -9.63 8.27 -31.53
CA MET A 300 -10.00 7.70 -32.81
C MET A 300 -11.44 7.15 -32.77
N GLU A 301 -12.18 7.38 -33.85
CA GLU A 301 -13.56 6.88 -33.98
C GLU A 301 -13.61 5.35 -33.79
N PRO A 302 -14.66 4.82 -33.15
CA PRO A 302 -14.82 3.38 -32.98
C PRO A 302 -14.91 2.68 -34.34
N GLY A 303 -14.03 1.70 -34.59
CA GLY A 303 -14.01 0.98 -35.85
C GLY A 303 -12.95 -0.12 -35.87
N PRO A 304 -12.93 -0.94 -36.94
CA PRO A 304 -12.03 -2.08 -37.07
C PRO A 304 -10.56 -1.67 -36.99
N ASP A 305 -10.22 -0.48 -37.48
CA ASP A 305 -8.86 0.03 -37.48
C ASP A 305 -8.38 0.42 -36.08
N ARG A 306 -9.28 1.00 -35.26
CA ARG A 306 -8.99 1.31 -33.86
C ARG A 306 -8.73 0.03 -33.07
N ASP A 307 -9.56 -0.99 -33.29
CA ASP A 307 -9.44 -2.28 -32.60
C ASP A 307 -8.13 -3.00 -33.00
N LEU A 308 -7.76 -2.94 -34.28
CA LEU A 308 -6.48 -3.43 -34.78
C LEU A 308 -5.30 -2.69 -34.14
N LEU A 309 -5.36 -1.36 -34.05
CA LEU A 309 -4.32 -0.54 -33.43
C LEU A 309 -4.16 -0.89 -31.94
N CYS A 310 -5.28 -1.03 -31.20
CA CYS A 310 -5.27 -1.46 -29.81
C CYS A 310 -4.61 -2.83 -29.63
N GLN A 311 -4.86 -3.77 -30.54
CA GLN A 311 -4.23 -5.10 -30.53
C GLN A 311 -2.72 -5.00 -30.77
N ILE A 312 -2.28 -4.20 -31.74
CA ILE A 312 -0.86 -3.99 -32.07
C ILE A 312 -0.11 -3.36 -30.89
N LEU A 313 -0.67 -2.30 -30.30
CA LEU A 313 -0.10 -1.62 -29.14
C LEU A 313 -0.04 -2.54 -27.90
N SER A 314 -1.10 -3.32 -27.67
CA SER A 314 -1.14 -4.32 -26.61
C SER A 314 -0.09 -5.41 -26.80
N ALA A 315 0.07 -5.91 -28.03
CA ALA A 315 1.07 -6.91 -28.39
C ALA A 315 2.51 -6.39 -28.20
N ALA A 316 2.74 -5.09 -28.39
CA ALA A 316 4.02 -4.44 -28.15
C ALA A 316 4.33 -4.15 -26.65
N GLY A 317 3.36 -4.39 -25.77
CA GLY A 317 3.51 -4.29 -24.31
C GLY A 317 2.74 -3.14 -23.65
N TYR A 318 2.03 -2.32 -24.42
CA TYR A 318 1.22 -1.21 -23.88
C TYR A 318 -0.16 -1.72 -23.44
N GLY A 319 -0.24 -2.16 -22.17
CA GLY A 319 -1.47 -2.76 -21.62
C GLY A 319 -2.50 -1.75 -21.09
N ARG A 320 -2.16 -0.47 -20.99
CA ARG A 320 -3.03 0.60 -20.44
C ARG A 320 -3.48 1.54 -21.55
N LEU A 321 -4.35 1.03 -22.42
CA LEU A 321 -4.92 1.74 -23.57
C LEU A 321 -6.35 2.19 -23.27
N GLU A 322 -6.65 3.46 -23.49
CA GLU A 322 -8.00 4.01 -23.40
C GLU A 322 -8.41 4.59 -24.75
N GLY A 323 -9.39 3.97 -25.41
CA GLY A 323 -9.95 4.46 -26.67
C GLY A 323 -11.09 5.44 -26.46
N THR A 324 -10.95 6.65 -26.97
CA THR A 324 -11.99 7.70 -26.99
C THR A 324 -12.44 7.95 -28.42
N GLY A 325 -13.74 8.18 -28.63
CA GLY A 325 -14.30 8.32 -29.98
C GLY A 325 -13.87 9.59 -30.70
N SER A 326 -13.51 10.65 -29.95
CA SER A 326 -13.08 11.93 -30.52
C SER A 326 -12.01 12.61 -29.68
N LEU A 327 -11.33 13.60 -30.27
CA LEU A 327 -10.38 14.44 -29.56
C LEU A 327 -11.02 15.17 -28.38
N ASP A 328 -12.22 15.73 -28.55
CA ASP A 328 -12.89 16.48 -27.46
C ASP A 328 -13.21 15.56 -26.27
N GLN A 329 -13.57 14.30 -26.51
CA GLN A 329 -13.75 13.31 -25.44
C GLN A 329 -12.42 12.97 -24.74
N ALA A 330 -11.33 12.86 -25.50
CA ALA A 330 -10.00 12.64 -24.94
C ALA A 330 -9.56 13.81 -24.05
N LEU A 331 -9.72 15.05 -24.53
CA LEU A 331 -9.34 16.26 -23.80
C LEU A 331 -10.17 16.43 -22.52
N GLU A 332 -11.47 16.15 -22.54
CA GLU A 332 -12.31 16.17 -21.33
C GLU A 332 -11.92 15.09 -20.33
N ALA A 333 -11.63 13.87 -20.79
CA ALA A 333 -11.14 12.80 -19.92
C ALA A 333 -9.79 13.19 -19.27
N LEU A 334 -8.91 13.86 -20.01
CA LEU A 334 -7.64 14.38 -19.51
C LEU A 334 -7.81 15.55 -18.52
N ARG A 335 -8.79 16.45 -18.74
CA ARG A 335 -9.13 17.55 -17.82
C ARG A 335 -9.63 17.05 -16.47
N LEU A 336 -10.50 16.04 -16.48
CA LEU A 336 -11.09 15.47 -15.26
C LEU A 336 -10.09 14.65 -14.45
N ASP A 337 -9.06 14.11 -15.10
CA ASP A 337 -8.03 13.32 -14.46
C ASP A 337 -6.99 14.21 -13.75
N ARG A 338 -7.37 14.72 -12.57
CA ARG A 338 -6.54 15.62 -11.76
C ARG A 338 -5.31 14.95 -11.13
N HIS A 339 -5.13 13.63 -11.29
CA HIS A 339 -4.15 12.85 -10.53
C HIS A 339 -3.30 11.88 -11.36
N SER A 340 -3.44 11.87 -12.69
CA SER A 340 -2.60 11.03 -13.57
C SER A 340 -1.31 11.75 -13.97
N ASN A 341 -0.20 11.01 -13.91
CA ASN A 341 1.08 11.46 -14.47
C ASN A 341 1.06 11.24 -15.99
N CYS A 342 1.37 12.31 -16.74
CA CYS A 342 1.70 12.42 -18.16
C CYS A 342 1.26 11.23 -19.07
N PRO A 343 -0.02 11.15 -19.45
CA PRO A 343 -0.46 10.21 -20.48
C PRO A 343 0.11 10.59 -21.85
N VAL A 344 0.35 9.61 -22.72
CA VAL A 344 0.66 9.88 -24.13
C VAL A 344 -0.66 9.89 -24.90
N LEU A 345 -0.98 11.00 -25.56
CA LEU A 345 -2.15 11.10 -26.45
C LEU A 345 -1.76 10.66 -27.86
N LEU A 346 -2.43 9.66 -28.39
CA LEU A 346 -2.33 9.24 -29.79
C LEU A 346 -3.53 9.78 -30.56
N LEU A 347 -3.25 10.55 -31.61
CA LEU A 347 -4.27 11.18 -32.46
C LEU A 347 -4.15 10.66 -33.89
N GLU A 348 -5.27 10.23 -34.47
CA GLU A 348 -5.35 10.01 -35.91
C GLU A 348 -5.46 11.36 -36.64
N SER A 349 -4.52 11.63 -37.54
CA SER A 349 -4.56 12.75 -38.48
C SER A 349 -5.04 12.23 -39.83
N THR A 350 -6.27 12.58 -40.20
CA THR A 350 -6.77 12.38 -41.56
C THR A 350 -6.04 13.38 -42.47
N GLY A 351 -5.41 12.89 -43.55
CA GLY A 351 -4.40 13.60 -44.35
C GLY A 351 -4.89 14.80 -45.19
N GLY A 352 -5.66 15.72 -44.61
CA GLY A 352 -6.17 16.91 -45.29
C GLY A 352 -6.61 18.04 -44.36
N ASP A 353 -6.90 17.78 -43.09
CA ASP A 353 -7.18 18.82 -42.10
C ASP A 353 -5.98 18.94 -41.16
N ALA A 354 -5.56 20.19 -40.89
CA ALA A 354 -4.59 20.43 -39.83
C ALA A 354 -5.17 19.85 -38.53
N ALA A 355 -4.47 18.88 -37.93
CA ALA A 355 -4.84 18.35 -36.63
C ALA A 355 -5.17 19.54 -35.69
N PRO A 356 -6.16 19.45 -34.77
CA PRO A 356 -6.55 20.57 -33.91
C PRO A 356 -5.51 20.86 -32.81
N LEU A 357 -4.25 21.04 -33.19
CA LEU A 357 -3.09 21.22 -32.31
C LEU A 357 -3.25 22.44 -31.42
N ASP A 358 -3.96 23.47 -31.88
CA ASP A 358 -4.24 24.66 -31.08
C ASP A 358 -5.08 24.34 -29.84
N ARG A 359 -6.04 23.41 -29.94
CA ARG A 359 -6.84 22.97 -28.78
C ARG A 359 -6.01 22.17 -27.77
N ILE A 360 -5.10 21.33 -28.28
CA ILE A 360 -4.14 20.57 -27.46
C ILE A 360 -3.23 21.54 -26.70
N ARG A 361 -2.69 22.54 -27.40
CA ARG A 361 -1.82 23.59 -26.84
C ARG A 361 -2.55 24.46 -25.83
N ASP A 362 -3.80 24.83 -26.10
CA ASP A 362 -4.61 25.61 -25.18
C ASP A 362 -4.84 24.85 -23.86
N LEU A 363 -5.10 23.53 -23.94
CA LEU A 363 -5.24 22.70 -22.75
C LEU A 363 -3.89 22.49 -22.01
N GLN A 364 -2.79 22.30 -22.74
CA GLN A 364 -1.45 22.24 -22.13
C GLN A 364 -1.10 23.55 -21.40
N ARG A 365 -1.44 24.71 -21.99
CA ARG A 365 -1.29 26.02 -21.36
C ARG A 365 -2.20 26.20 -20.14
N GLU A 366 -3.44 25.71 -20.21
CA GLU A 366 -4.42 25.72 -19.10
C GLU A 366 -3.92 24.90 -17.89
N LEU A 367 -3.28 23.76 -18.14
CA LEU A 367 -2.82 22.82 -17.10
C LEU A 367 -1.42 23.13 -16.54
N GLY A 368 -0.66 24.02 -17.18
CA GLY A 368 0.66 24.49 -16.75
C GLY A 368 1.82 23.50 -16.98
N SER A 369 3.06 23.99 -16.82
CA SER A 369 4.32 23.27 -17.11
C SER A 369 4.57 22.01 -16.26
N THR A 370 3.77 21.77 -15.23
CA THR A 370 3.81 20.55 -14.40
C THR A 370 3.04 19.37 -15.01
N ARG A 371 2.36 19.56 -16.14
CA ARG A 371 1.48 18.56 -16.78
C ARG A 371 1.64 18.58 -18.30
N GLU A 372 2.88 18.51 -18.75
CA GLU A 372 3.19 18.35 -20.17
C GLU A 372 2.95 16.88 -20.57
N TRP A 373 2.04 16.64 -21.51
CA TRP A 373 1.74 15.33 -22.07
C TRP A 373 2.26 15.25 -23.50
N SER A 374 2.93 14.15 -23.79
CA SER A 374 3.45 13.84 -25.12
C SER A 374 2.31 13.46 -26.06
N VAL A 375 2.34 13.95 -27.29
CA VAL A 375 1.34 13.69 -28.33
C VAL A 375 1.99 13.01 -29.52
N GLY A 376 1.51 11.82 -29.86
CA GLY A 376 1.86 11.11 -31.08
C GLY A 376 0.82 11.38 -32.16
N LEU A 377 1.19 12.09 -33.22
CA LEU A 377 0.35 12.31 -34.39
C LEU A 377 0.55 11.17 -35.39
N MET A 378 -0.46 10.31 -35.52
CA MET A 378 -0.43 9.16 -36.42
C MET A 378 -1.14 9.50 -37.73
N THR A 379 -0.52 9.19 -38.87
CA THR A 379 -1.18 9.32 -40.17
C THR A 379 -1.07 8.01 -40.95
N ARG A 380 -2.14 7.63 -41.64
CA ARG A 380 -2.16 6.43 -42.49
C ARG A 380 -1.44 6.64 -43.82
N ASP A 381 -1.55 7.85 -44.36
CA ASP A 381 -1.12 8.20 -45.71
C ASP A 381 -0.16 9.39 -45.65
N GLY A 382 1.14 9.11 -45.71
CA GLY A 382 2.19 10.12 -45.83
C GLY A 382 2.98 10.39 -44.54
N VAL A 383 3.73 11.49 -44.55
CA VAL A 383 4.49 11.97 -43.39
C VAL A 383 3.62 12.99 -42.66
N PRO A 384 3.36 12.84 -41.35
CA PRO A 384 2.56 13.82 -40.62
C PRO A 384 3.24 15.20 -40.69
N PRO A 385 2.48 16.30 -40.64
CA PRO A 385 3.05 17.63 -40.68
C PRO A 385 4.07 17.79 -39.54
N GLY A 386 5.28 18.23 -39.87
CA GLY A 386 6.31 18.54 -38.88
C GLY A 386 5.79 19.62 -37.93
N THR A 387 6.05 19.46 -36.64
CA THR A 387 5.70 20.46 -35.63
C THR A 387 6.96 20.96 -34.94
N ASP A 388 7.01 22.27 -34.68
CA ASP A 388 8.12 22.89 -33.92
C ASP A 388 7.99 22.63 -32.40
N ASP A 389 6.97 21.88 -31.97
CA ASP A 389 6.67 21.61 -30.56
C ASP A 389 7.40 20.35 -30.09
N PRO A 390 8.22 20.41 -29.02
CA PRO A 390 8.95 19.24 -28.52
C PRO A 390 8.04 18.14 -27.99
N LEU A 391 6.82 18.45 -27.57
CA LEU A 391 5.87 17.51 -26.99
C LEU A 391 4.96 16.85 -28.04
N ILE A 392 4.93 17.37 -29.28
CA ILE A 392 4.08 16.85 -30.35
C ILE A 392 4.98 16.26 -31.43
N ARG A 393 4.98 14.93 -31.54
CA ARG A 393 5.81 14.22 -32.51
C ARG A 393 4.99 13.55 -33.60
N PRO A 394 5.38 13.71 -34.87
CA PRO A 394 4.87 12.86 -35.95
C PRO A 394 5.32 11.42 -35.71
N MET A 395 4.39 10.47 -35.78
CA MET A 395 4.67 9.04 -35.61
C MET A 395 4.12 8.25 -36.80
N PRO A 396 4.87 7.27 -37.33
CA PRO A 396 4.35 6.38 -38.36
C PRO A 396 3.19 5.55 -37.82
N TRP A 397 2.27 5.15 -38.70
CA TRP A 397 1.14 4.30 -38.32
C TRP A 397 1.62 2.97 -37.73
N PRO A 398 1.21 2.61 -36.50
CA PRO A 398 1.55 1.33 -35.89
C PRO A 398 1.08 0.15 -36.76
N THR A 399 2.02 -0.67 -37.21
CA THR A 399 1.74 -1.93 -37.91
C THR A 399 2.46 -3.09 -37.25
N ALA A 400 1.97 -4.32 -37.44
CA ALA A 400 2.61 -5.51 -36.86
C ALA A 400 3.93 -5.89 -37.56
N GLY A 401 4.15 -5.42 -38.80
CA GLY A 401 5.31 -5.77 -39.63
C GLY A 401 6.46 -4.77 -39.58
N ASP A 402 6.18 -3.52 -39.20
CA ASP A 402 7.20 -2.47 -38.98
C ASP A 402 7.17 -2.06 -37.51
N VAL A 403 8.32 -2.08 -36.83
CA VAL A 403 8.46 -1.71 -35.41
C VAL A 403 9.11 -0.33 -35.23
N SER A 404 9.33 0.42 -36.31
CA SER A 404 9.93 1.76 -36.27
C SER A 404 9.17 2.74 -35.36
N TRP A 405 7.85 2.63 -35.28
CA TRP A 405 6.99 3.41 -34.38
C TRP A 405 7.25 3.15 -32.89
N LEU A 406 7.78 1.98 -32.54
CA LEU A 406 7.90 1.54 -31.16
C LEU A 406 8.96 2.34 -30.38
N ALA A 407 10.07 2.67 -31.04
CA ALA A 407 11.12 3.50 -30.43
C ALA A 407 10.62 4.93 -30.16
N LEU A 408 9.91 5.52 -31.13
CA LEU A 408 9.30 6.85 -30.97
C LEU A 408 8.23 6.87 -29.87
N LEU A 409 7.44 5.80 -29.75
CA LEU A 409 6.45 5.69 -28.70
C LEU A 409 7.09 5.49 -27.32
N ASP A 410 8.18 4.73 -27.23
CA ASP A 410 8.97 4.59 -26.00
C ASP A 410 9.59 5.94 -25.59
N GLU A 411 10.11 6.72 -26.53
CA GLU A 411 10.63 8.09 -26.29
C GLU A 411 9.52 9.02 -25.78
N LEU A 412 8.36 9.04 -26.44
CA LEU A 412 7.20 9.84 -26.01
C LEU A 412 6.68 9.44 -24.62
N ALA A 413 6.82 8.16 -24.28
CA ALA A 413 6.48 7.60 -22.99
C ALA A 413 7.57 7.84 -21.91
N GLY A 414 8.72 8.42 -22.28
CA GLY A 414 9.85 8.67 -21.38
C GLY A 414 10.55 7.39 -20.92
N LEU A 415 10.63 6.38 -21.79
CA LEU A 415 11.19 5.05 -21.51
C LEU A 415 12.61 4.82 -22.07
N ASP A 416 13.19 5.84 -22.72
CA ASP A 416 14.53 5.80 -23.33
C ASP A 416 15.67 6.30 -22.44
#